data_AF-A0A353NBN8-F1
#
_entry.id   AF-A0A353NBN8-F1
#
_cell.length_a   1.000
_cell.length_b   1.000
_cell.length_c   1.000
_cell.angle_alpha   90.00
_cell.angle_beta   90.00
_cell.angle_gamma   90.00
#
_symmetry.space_group_name_H-M   'P 1'
#
loop_
_entity.id
_entity.type
_entity.pdbx_description
1 polymer ?
#
loop_
_entity_poly.entity_id
_entity_poly.type
_entity_poly.pdbx_seq_one_letter_code
_entity_poly.pdbx_strand_id
1 'polypeptide(L)'
;MELWCAAQFARGYAANLAPCLVFVHEEDAQTYWDFQLEIDARKLNFQLTEVLQAGRRRGDEYRKNGPGWFTTVNDYEKGEKLGGEWIFSAIKKKYEKYGGNVSTLNLLVYVNFLADEHPYLQLCEQVADVTAHFRSVWLLDGHSIACLATKDGDLNAQTGWICPRPLS
;
A
#
# COMPACT_ATOMS: atom_id res chain seq x y z
N MET A 1 7.62 -9.36 5.63
CA MET A 1 6.57 -8.35 5.36
C MET A 1 6.39 -8.15 3.87
N GLU A 2 7.47 -7.88 3.13
CA GLU A 2 7.41 -7.65 1.67
C GLU A 2 6.71 -8.80 0.94
N LEU A 3 7.11 -10.05 1.21
CA LEU A 3 6.44 -11.23 0.63
C LEU A 3 4.93 -11.28 0.91
N TRP A 4 4.51 -10.99 2.14
CA TRP A 4 3.10 -10.99 2.51
C TRP A 4 2.34 -9.85 1.82
N CYS A 5 2.88 -8.63 1.82
CA CYS A 5 2.24 -7.49 1.16
C CYS A 5 2.14 -7.71 -0.35
N ALA A 6 3.22 -8.19 -0.97
CA ALA A 6 3.27 -8.51 -2.39
C ALA A 6 2.25 -9.60 -2.75
N ALA A 7 2.13 -10.66 -1.93
CA ALA A 7 1.12 -11.70 -2.12
C ALA A 7 -0.32 -11.19 -1.95
N GLN A 8 -0.60 -10.38 -0.93
CA GLN A 8 -1.94 -9.81 -0.71
C GLN A 8 -2.32 -8.85 -1.84
N PHE A 9 -1.38 -8.00 -2.26
CA PHE A 9 -1.57 -7.09 -3.36
C PHE A 9 -1.83 -7.85 -4.67
N ALA A 10 -1.01 -8.85 -5.00
CA ALA A 10 -1.20 -9.67 -6.20
C ALA A 10 -2.54 -10.43 -6.17
N ARG A 11 -2.97 -10.93 -5.00
CA ARG A 11 -4.29 -11.56 -4.85
C ARG A 11 -5.43 -10.57 -5.11
N GLY A 12 -5.37 -9.38 -4.51
CA GLY A 12 -6.34 -8.31 -4.72
C GLY A 12 -6.41 -7.87 -6.18
N TYR A 13 -5.24 -7.73 -6.81
CA TYR A 13 -5.09 -7.34 -8.21
C TYR A 13 -5.65 -8.41 -9.15
N ALA A 14 -5.26 -9.68 -8.97
CA ALA A 14 -5.71 -10.79 -9.81
C ALA A 14 -7.21 -11.04 -9.73
N ALA A 15 -7.81 -10.86 -8.55
CA ALA A 15 -9.24 -11.11 -8.35
C ALA A 15 -10.14 -10.05 -9.03
N ASN A 16 -9.62 -8.86 -9.29
CA ASN A 16 -10.46 -7.71 -9.66
C ASN A 16 -10.03 -6.96 -10.92
N LEU A 17 -8.75 -7.03 -11.30
CA LEU A 17 -8.17 -6.18 -12.35
C LEU A 17 -7.68 -7.02 -13.54
N ALA A 18 -6.67 -7.86 -13.33
CA ALA A 18 -6.14 -8.75 -14.37
C ALA A 18 -5.26 -9.86 -13.79
N PRO A 19 -5.13 -11.02 -14.47
CA PRO A 19 -4.16 -12.05 -14.09
C PRO A 19 -2.75 -11.46 -13.95
N CYS A 20 -2.04 -11.85 -12.89
CA CYS A 20 -0.69 -11.36 -12.62
C CYS A 20 0.16 -12.41 -11.91
N LEU A 21 1.48 -12.28 -12.02
CA LEU A 21 2.46 -13.02 -11.23
C LEU A 21 3.23 -12.07 -10.32
N VAL A 22 3.68 -12.57 -9.17
CA VAL A 22 4.48 -11.79 -8.22
C VAL A 22 5.84 -12.45 -8.01
N PHE A 23 6.90 -11.65 -8.10
CA PHE A 23 8.27 -12.08 -7.89
C PHE A 23 8.87 -11.28 -6.75
N VAL A 24 9.39 -11.97 -5.75
CA VAL A 24 10.12 -11.38 -4.61
C VAL A 24 11.51 -12.00 -4.63
N HIS A 25 12.55 -11.18 -4.60
CA HIS A 25 13.91 -11.69 -4.53
C HIS A 25 14.20 -12.22 -3.13
N GLU A 26 14.87 -13.38 -3.05
CA GLU A 26 15.27 -14.00 -1.78
C GLU A 26 16.60 -13.46 -1.24
N GLU A 27 17.39 -12.79 -2.09
CA GLU A 27 18.68 -12.22 -1.70
C GLU A 27 18.54 -10.75 -1.29
N ASP A 28 19.08 -10.39 -0.13
CA ASP A 28 19.25 -9.03 0.45
C ASP A 28 20.16 -8.11 -0.40
N ALA A 29 20.30 -8.38 -1.70
CA ALA A 29 20.88 -7.43 -2.62
C ALA A 29 20.03 -6.15 -2.54
N GLN A 30 20.67 -5.00 -2.29
CA GLN A 30 20.03 -3.69 -2.35
C GLN A 30 19.52 -3.44 -3.77
N THR A 31 18.34 -3.99 -4.06
CA THR A 31 17.65 -3.86 -5.32
C THR A 31 16.84 -2.57 -5.30
N TYR A 32 16.64 -1.99 -6.47
CA TYR A 32 15.89 -0.74 -6.62
C TYR A 32 14.38 -0.91 -6.32
N TRP A 33 13.91 -2.14 -6.10
CA TRP A 33 12.51 -2.55 -5.96
C TRP A 33 12.40 -3.67 -4.93
N ASP A 34 11.28 -3.73 -4.21
CA ASP A 34 11.03 -4.70 -3.15
C ASP A 34 10.28 -5.93 -3.69
N PHE A 35 9.48 -5.76 -4.74
CA PHE A 35 8.93 -6.87 -5.53
C PHE A 35 8.64 -6.45 -6.98
N GLN A 36 8.39 -7.43 -7.84
CA GLN A 36 7.91 -7.24 -9.20
C GLN A 36 6.52 -7.84 -9.39
N LEU A 37 5.64 -7.09 -10.04
CA LEU A 37 4.37 -7.59 -10.56
C LEU A 37 4.50 -7.79 -12.07
N GLU A 38 4.20 -8.98 -12.56
CA GLU A 38 4.17 -9.27 -13.99
C GLU A 38 2.73 -9.37 -14.48
N ILE A 39 2.40 -8.56 -15.49
CA ILE A 39 1.09 -8.52 -16.15
C ILE A 39 1.36 -8.52 -17.65
N ASP A 40 0.76 -9.45 -18.38
CA ASP A 40 0.93 -9.58 -19.84
C ASP A 40 2.41 -9.56 -20.26
N ALA A 41 3.25 -10.36 -19.58
CA ALA A 41 4.71 -10.44 -19.76
C ALA A 41 5.51 -9.14 -19.50
N ARG A 42 4.88 -8.09 -18.96
CA ARG A 42 5.54 -6.84 -18.55
C ARG A 42 5.84 -6.89 -17.05
N LYS A 43 7.09 -6.65 -16.67
CA LYS A 43 7.52 -6.58 -15.27
C LYS A 43 7.48 -5.16 -14.76
N LEU A 44 6.72 -4.95 -13.69
CA LEU A 44 6.55 -3.66 -13.03
C LEU A 44 7.22 -3.71 -11.67
N ASN A 45 8.17 -2.79 -11.48
CA ASN A 45 8.93 -2.67 -10.24
C ASN A 45 8.09 -1.93 -9.19
N PHE A 46 7.94 -2.55 -8.03
CA PHE A 46 7.27 -1.96 -6.88
C PHE A 46 8.24 -1.71 -5.74
N GLN A 47 8.14 -0.54 -5.15
CA GLN A 47 8.69 -0.20 -3.85
C GLN A 47 7.56 -0.25 -2.81
N LEU A 48 7.91 -0.57 -1.58
CA LEU A 48 6.99 -0.73 -0.48
C LEU A 48 7.29 0.27 0.61
N THR A 49 6.24 0.86 1.17
CA THR A 49 6.32 1.63 2.41
C THR A 49 5.19 1.23 3.35
N GLU A 50 5.47 1.26 4.65
CA GLU A 50 4.48 0.94 5.68
C GLU A 50 4.07 2.23 6.39
N VAL A 51 2.77 2.37 6.64
CA VAL A 51 2.16 3.46 7.40
C VAL A 51 1.69 2.89 8.72
N LEU A 52 2.43 3.18 9.78
CA LEU A 52 2.09 2.77 11.14
C LEU A 52 1.52 3.94 11.92
N GLN A 53 0.52 3.67 12.74
CA GLN A 53 0.15 4.59 13.82
C GLN A 53 1.36 4.79 14.74
N ALA A 54 1.61 6.04 15.13
CA ALA A 54 2.70 6.39 16.05
C ALA A 54 2.58 5.58 17.37
N GLY A 55 3.63 4.82 17.69
CA GLY A 55 3.69 3.97 18.89
C GLY A 55 3.33 2.49 18.66
N ARG A 56 2.75 2.11 17.51
CA ARG A 56 2.54 0.69 17.17
C ARG A 56 3.83 0.06 16.67
N ARG A 57 4.08 -1.19 17.07
CA ARG A 57 5.16 -2.02 16.54
C ARG A 57 4.59 -3.09 15.61
N ARG A 58 5.37 -3.44 14.61
CA ARG A 58 5.07 -4.52 13.67
C ARG A 58 4.82 -5.84 14.42
N GLY A 59 3.77 -6.56 14.07
CA GLY A 59 3.40 -7.83 14.70
C GLY A 59 2.61 -7.71 16.01
N ASP A 60 2.28 -6.49 16.44
CA ASP A 60 1.33 -6.27 17.54
C ASP A 60 -0.07 -6.79 17.16
N GLU A 61 -0.43 -6.85 15.87
CA GLU A 61 -1.70 -7.44 15.39
C GLU A 61 -1.82 -8.96 15.59
N TYR A 62 -0.70 -9.68 15.80
CA TYR A 62 -0.65 -11.15 15.86
C TYR A 62 -0.38 -11.71 17.26
N ARG A 63 -0.14 -10.87 18.27
CA ARG A 63 0.15 -11.35 19.63
C ARG A 63 -1.13 -11.72 20.38
N LYS A 64 -1.48 -13.00 20.37
CA LYS A 64 -2.59 -13.55 21.18
C LYS A 64 -2.38 -13.43 22.70
N ASN A 65 -1.15 -13.24 23.19
CA ASN A 65 -0.79 -13.25 24.63
C ASN A 65 0.12 -12.06 25.06
N GLY A 66 0.17 -10.96 24.30
CA GLY A 66 0.87 -9.74 24.74
C GLY A 66 0.06 -8.99 25.80
N PRO A 67 0.67 -8.06 26.59
CA PRO A 67 -0.10 -7.21 27.49
C PRO A 67 -1.20 -6.54 26.67
N GLY A 68 -2.46 -6.84 26.99
CA GLY A 68 -3.61 -6.56 26.15
C GLY A 68 -3.69 -5.10 25.78
N TRP A 69 -3.23 -4.77 24.57
CA TRP A 69 -3.66 -3.55 23.90
C TRP A 69 -5.04 -3.85 23.36
N PHE A 70 -6.03 -3.65 24.22
CA PHE A 70 -7.39 -3.46 23.76
C PHE A 70 -7.34 -2.30 22.79
N THR A 71 -7.72 -2.54 21.52
CA THR A 71 -8.02 -1.48 20.57
C THR A 71 -8.93 -0.48 21.26
N THR A 72 -8.44 0.75 21.47
CA THR A 72 -9.28 1.77 22.09
C THR A 72 -10.09 2.44 20.98
N VAL A 73 -11.31 2.89 21.29
CA VAL A 73 -12.10 3.77 20.40
C VAL A 73 -11.26 4.98 19.94
N ASN A 74 -10.36 5.45 20.81
CA ASN A 74 -9.43 6.54 20.54
C ASN A 74 -8.41 6.21 19.43
N ASP A 75 -7.97 4.96 19.29
CA ASP A 75 -7.06 4.56 18.21
C ASP A 75 -7.75 4.61 16.84
N TYR A 76 -9.03 4.24 16.81
CA TYR A 76 -9.87 4.28 15.62
C TYR A 76 -10.12 5.72 15.16
N GLU A 77 -10.60 6.58 16.06
CA GLU A 77 -10.84 8.00 15.74
C GLU A 77 -9.57 8.73 15.29
N LYS A 78 -8.41 8.36 15.85
CA LYS A 78 -7.13 8.91 15.40
C LYS A 78 -6.77 8.47 14.00
N GLY A 79 -6.96 7.19 13.68
CA GLY A 79 -6.73 6.69 12.33
C GLY A 79 -7.64 7.36 11.32
N GLU A 80 -8.92 7.55 11.62
CA GLU A 80 -9.86 8.27 10.72
C GLU A 80 -9.46 9.73 10.50
N LYS A 81 -9.02 10.43 11.56
CA LYS A 81 -8.68 11.87 11.47
C LYS A 81 -7.32 12.12 10.85
N LEU A 82 -6.34 11.25 11.12
CA LEU A 82 -4.92 11.49 10.80
C LEU A 82 -4.34 10.53 9.76
N GLY A 83 -5.07 9.48 9.39
CA GLY A 83 -4.59 8.43 8.49
C GLY A 83 -4.16 8.97 7.12
N GLY A 84 -4.93 9.91 6.56
CA GLY A 84 -4.55 10.61 5.32
C GLY A 84 -3.22 11.37 5.43
N GLU A 85 -2.95 12.02 6.58
CA GLU A 85 -1.69 12.73 6.82
C GLU A 85 -0.51 11.76 6.97
N TRP A 86 -0.73 10.60 7.59
CA TRP A 86 0.29 9.56 7.74
C TRP A 86 0.63 8.93 6.39
N ILE A 87 -0.38 8.66 5.56
CA ILE A 87 -0.20 8.17 4.19
C ILE A 87 0.59 9.18 3.36
N PHE A 88 0.17 10.46 3.36
CA PHE A 88 0.89 11.54 2.69
C PHE A 88 2.36 11.59 3.11
N SER A 89 2.60 11.58 4.42
CA SER A 89 3.95 11.67 4.99
C SER A 89 4.84 10.50 4.59
N ALA A 90 4.29 9.27 4.54
CA ALA A 90 5.03 8.09 4.12
C ALA A 90 5.39 8.13 2.62
N ILE A 91 4.45 8.54 1.77
CA ILE A 91 4.69 8.70 0.33
C ILE A 91 5.76 9.79 0.09
N LYS A 92 5.64 10.93 0.78
CA LYS A 92 6.60 12.03 0.71
C LYS A 92 8.00 11.60 1.16
N LYS A 93 8.10 10.86 2.26
CA LYS A 93 9.39 10.34 2.75
C LYS A 93 10.04 9.39 1.75
N LYS A 94 9.26 8.57 1.03
CA LYS A 94 9.78 7.75 -0.08
C LYS A 94 10.23 8.61 -1.25
N TYR A 95 9.43 9.59 -1.67
CA TYR A 95 9.82 10.54 -2.73
C TYR A 95 11.16 11.23 -2.43
N GLU A 96 11.32 11.74 -1.22
CA GLU A 96 12.55 12.40 -0.75
C GLU A 96 13.74 11.43 -0.66
N LYS A 97 13.53 10.18 -0.20
CA LYS A 97 14.58 9.14 -0.13
C LYS A 97 15.24 8.88 -1.49
N TYR A 98 14.49 8.95 -2.57
CA TYR A 98 14.99 8.75 -3.94
C TYR A 98 15.41 10.07 -4.62
N GLY A 99 15.52 11.17 -3.88
CA GLY A 99 15.88 12.48 -4.44
C GLY A 99 14.90 12.98 -5.51
N GLY A 100 13.64 12.57 -5.43
CA GLY A 100 12.59 12.90 -6.41
C GLY A 100 12.62 12.09 -7.71
N ASN A 101 13.59 11.20 -7.90
CA ASN A 101 13.68 10.35 -9.10
C ASN A 101 12.86 9.06 -8.95
N VAL A 102 11.53 9.20 -8.96
CA VAL A 102 10.56 8.10 -8.74
C VAL A 102 9.57 7.89 -9.88
N SER A 103 9.76 8.55 -11.03
CA SER A 103 8.79 8.55 -12.13
C SER A 103 8.55 7.17 -12.76
N THR A 104 9.49 6.24 -12.59
CA THR A 104 9.40 4.86 -13.09
C THR A 104 8.98 3.86 -12.01
N LEU A 105 8.86 4.29 -10.75
CA LEU A 105 8.54 3.45 -9.60
C LEU A 105 7.03 3.37 -9.38
N ASN A 106 6.55 2.14 -9.15
CA ASN A 106 5.25 1.92 -8.54
C ASN A 106 5.44 1.84 -7.02
N LEU A 107 4.57 2.46 -6.25
CA LEU A 107 4.63 2.44 -4.79
C LEU A 107 3.43 1.67 -4.24
N LEU A 108 3.70 0.68 -3.38
CA LEU A 108 2.70 0.03 -2.53
C LEU A 108 2.82 0.58 -1.11
N VAL A 109 1.74 1.15 -0.61
CA VAL A 109 1.61 1.69 0.74
C VAL A 109 0.79 0.71 1.57
N TYR A 110 1.43 0.02 2.50
CA TYR A 110 0.73 -0.82 3.47
C TYR A 110 0.18 0.04 4.60
N VAL A 111 -1.13 0.16 4.67
CA VAL A 111 -1.89 0.93 5.65
C VAL A 111 -2.10 0.08 6.90
N ASN A 112 -1.23 0.23 7.90
CA ASN A 112 -1.25 -0.53 9.14
C ASN A 112 -1.63 0.36 10.34
N PHE A 113 -2.85 0.88 10.30
CA PHE A 113 -3.50 1.55 11.42
C PHE A 113 -5.00 1.27 11.37
N LEU A 114 -5.69 1.51 12.48
CA LEU A 114 -7.12 1.23 12.59
C LEU A 114 -7.92 2.47 12.19
N ALA A 115 -8.79 2.33 11.20
CA ALA A 115 -9.75 3.34 10.78
C ALA A 115 -10.84 2.65 9.95
N ASP A 116 -11.97 3.32 9.75
CA ASP A 116 -12.82 3.00 8.61
C ASP A 116 -12.05 3.27 7.29
N GLU A 117 -12.50 2.65 6.22
CA GLU A 117 -12.01 2.97 4.88
C GLU A 117 -12.14 4.47 4.67
N HIS A 118 -11.00 5.15 4.49
CA HIS A 118 -10.99 6.59 4.29
C HIS A 118 -11.80 6.93 3.04
N PRO A 119 -12.55 8.05 3.02
CA PRO A 119 -13.24 8.51 1.83
C PRO A 119 -12.25 8.64 0.67
N TYR A 120 -12.31 7.69 -0.26
CA TYR A 120 -11.29 7.49 -1.30
C TYR A 120 -10.98 8.77 -2.08
N LEU A 121 -12.02 9.53 -2.44
CA LEU A 121 -11.89 10.78 -3.20
C LEU A 121 -11.14 11.85 -2.40
N GLN A 122 -11.48 12.04 -1.12
CA GLN A 122 -10.80 12.99 -0.25
C GLN A 122 -9.33 12.62 -0.05
N LEU A 123 -9.05 11.32 0.09
CA LEU A 123 -7.68 10.84 0.21
C LEU A 123 -6.88 11.09 -1.08
N CYS A 124 -7.47 10.85 -2.25
CA CYS A 124 -6.83 11.14 -3.54
C CYS A 124 -6.49 12.62 -3.67
N GLU A 125 -7.39 13.53 -3.30
CA GLU A 125 -7.15 14.97 -3.30
C GLU A 125 -6.02 15.36 -2.35
N GLN A 126 -6.02 14.83 -1.13
CA GLN A 126 -5.03 15.14 -0.10
C GLN A 126 -3.61 14.73 -0.50
N VAL A 127 -3.45 13.66 -1.28
CA VAL A 127 -2.14 13.09 -1.66
C VAL A 127 -1.74 13.37 -3.10
N ALA A 128 -2.57 14.07 -3.88
CA ALA A 128 -2.39 14.26 -5.33
C ALA A 128 -1.01 14.81 -5.70
N ASP A 129 -0.55 15.85 -4.99
CA ASP A 129 0.72 16.52 -5.27
C ASP A 129 1.90 15.55 -5.21
N VAL A 130 1.91 14.65 -4.22
CA VAL A 130 3.04 13.73 -4.01
C VAL A 130 2.91 12.47 -4.86
N THR A 131 1.69 11.95 -5.05
CA THR A 131 1.45 10.74 -5.85
C THR A 131 1.68 10.97 -7.34
N ALA A 132 1.45 12.20 -7.83
CA ALA A 132 1.71 12.60 -9.21
C ALA A 132 3.18 12.43 -9.65
N HIS A 133 4.12 12.24 -8.73
CA HIS A 133 5.52 12.00 -9.07
C HIS A 133 5.81 10.54 -9.44
N PHE A 134 5.07 9.57 -8.89
CA PHE A 134 5.30 8.14 -9.10
C PHE A 134 4.69 7.67 -10.44
N ARG A 135 5.04 6.46 -10.88
CA ARG A 135 4.34 5.80 -11.99
C ARG A 135 2.93 5.39 -11.57
N SER A 136 2.82 4.76 -10.41
CA SER A 136 1.55 4.50 -9.73
C SER A 136 1.73 4.44 -8.22
N VAL A 137 0.66 4.70 -7.48
CA VAL A 137 0.61 4.56 -6.01
C VAL A 137 -0.62 3.77 -5.62
N TRP A 138 -0.41 2.73 -4.83
CA TRP A 138 -1.42 1.78 -4.38
C TRP A 138 -1.46 1.71 -2.86
N LEU A 139 -2.65 1.52 -2.31
CA LEU A 139 -2.89 1.20 -0.91
C LEU A 139 -3.19 -0.29 -0.76
N LEU A 140 -2.82 -0.83 0.39
CA LEU A 140 -3.20 -2.15 0.89
C LEU A 140 -3.53 -2.02 2.37
N ASP A 141 -4.71 -2.44 2.83
CA ASP A 141 -5.12 -2.38 4.25
C ASP A 141 -5.30 -3.77 4.89
N GLY A 142 -4.57 -4.76 4.35
CA GLY A 142 -4.59 -6.15 4.78
C GLY A 142 -5.69 -7.00 4.15
N HIS A 143 -6.77 -6.37 3.66
CA HIS A 143 -7.81 -7.06 2.91
C HIS A 143 -8.07 -6.44 1.56
N SER A 144 -8.15 -5.12 1.45
CA SER A 144 -8.50 -4.38 0.25
C SER A 144 -7.29 -3.70 -0.39
N ILE A 145 -7.41 -3.36 -1.68
CA ILE A 145 -6.46 -2.52 -2.40
C ILE A 145 -7.15 -1.30 -3.00
N ALA A 146 -6.45 -0.19 -3.14
CA ALA A 146 -6.95 1.00 -3.85
C ALA A 146 -5.82 1.65 -4.65
N CYS A 147 -6.10 2.15 -5.84
CA CYS A 147 -5.12 2.92 -6.62
C CYS A 147 -5.34 4.41 -6.38
N LEU A 148 -4.34 5.14 -5.89
CA LEU A 148 -4.44 6.60 -5.69
C LEU A 148 -4.04 7.39 -6.93
N ALA A 149 -3.11 6.88 -7.71
CA ALA A 149 -2.64 7.50 -8.94
C ALA A 149 -2.01 6.47 -9.87
N THR A 150 -2.17 6.65 -11.18
CA THR A 150 -1.48 5.92 -12.23
C THR A 150 -1.33 6.80 -13.47
N LYS A 151 -0.18 6.74 -14.15
CA LYS A 151 0.08 7.60 -15.33
C LYS A 151 -0.24 6.95 -16.67
N ASP A 152 -0.12 5.63 -16.76
CA ASP A 152 -0.01 4.97 -18.05
C ASP A 152 -1.22 4.11 -18.44
N GLY A 153 -2.29 4.06 -17.63
CA GLY A 153 -3.44 3.15 -17.87
C GLY A 153 -3.09 1.64 -17.82
N ASP A 154 -1.80 1.31 -17.79
CA ASP A 154 -1.21 -0.03 -17.88
C ASP A 154 -1.62 -1.01 -16.78
N LEU A 155 -2.19 -0.50 -15.70
CA LEU A 155 -2.53 -1.24 -14.49
C LEU A 155 -4.05 -1.45 -14.31
N ASN A 156 -4.87 -1.11 -15.32
CA ASN A 156 -6.33 -1.26 -15.28
C ASN A 156 -6.97 -0.70 -13.98
N ALA A 157 -6.40 0.37 -13.43
CA ALA A 157 -6.79 0.88 -12.11
C ALA A 157 -8.28 1.27 -12.10
N GLN A 158 -8.96 0.86 -11.03
CA GLN A 158 -10.34 1.26 -10.76
C GLN A 158 -10.37 2.31 -9.66
N THR A 159 -11.41 3.14 -9.66
CA THR A 159 -11.65 4.12 -8.60
C THR A 159 -12.24 3.43 -7.38
N GLY A 160 -11.70 3.72 -6.19
CA GLY A 160 -12.20 3.23 -4.92
C GLY A 160 -11.40 2.08 -4.34
N TRP A 161 -11.84 1.63 -3.16
CA TRP A 161 -11.34 0.41 -2.52
C TRP A 161 -11.91 -0.82 -3.21
N ILE A 162 -11.04 -1.82 -3.35
CA ILE A 162 -11.32 -3.08 -4.04
C ILE A 162 -11.02 -4.21 -3.07
N CYS A 163 -12.06 -4.90 -2.61
CA CYS A 163 -11.92 -6.07 -1.76
C CYS A 163 -11.81 -7.34 -2.63
N PRO A 164 -10.78 -8.18 -2.47
CA PRO A 164 -10.75 -9.51 -3.06
C PRO A 164 -11.95 -10.29 -2.53
N ARG A 165 -12.81 -10.77 -3.44
CA ARG A 165 -13.95 -11.60 -3.05
C ARG A 165 -13.46 -12.77 -2.19
N PRO A 166 -14.17 -13.14 -1.11
CA PRO A 166 -13.85 -14.35 -0.39
C PRO A 166 -13.89 -15.54 -1.36
N LEU A 167 -12.86 -16.38 -1.31
CA LEU A 167 -12.88 -17.67 -2.01
C LEU A 167 -14.06 -18.46 -1.45
N SER A 168 -15.07 -18.69 -2.29
CA SER A 168 -16.20 -19.59 -2.02
C SER A 168 -15.76 -21.04 -1.94
#